data_AF-A0A554RM76-F1
#
_entry.id   AF-A0A554RM76-F1
#
_cell.length_a   1.000
_cell.length_b   1.000
_cell.length_c   1.000
_cell.angle_alpha   90.00
_cell.angle_beta   90.00
_cell.angle_gamma   90.00
#
_symmetry.space_group_name_H-M   'P 1'
#
loop_
_entity.id
_entity.type
_entity.pdbx_description
1 polymer ?
#
loop_
_entity_poly.entity_id
_entity_poly.type
_entity_poly.pdbx_seq_one_letter_code
_entity_poly.pdbx_strand_id
1 'polypeptide(L)' 'MTTKERLSDEELGVLASEWRKKALQGDLYARGTAHEFETEMRRRAGSPFTNYDTLDLRPLELRTATQRRWWRFWRVG' A
#
# COMPACT_ATOMS: atom_id res chain seq x y z
N MET A 1 2.91 14.42 20.24
CA MET A 1 4.22 14.28 19.57
C MET A 1 4.74 12.87 19.80
N THR A 2 4.41 11.95 18.90
CA THR A 2 4.89 10.55 18.95
C THR A 2 6.31 10.45 18.40
N THR A 3 7.07 9.41 18.74
CA THR A 3 8.49 9.26 18.34
C THR A 3 8.68 9.36 16.82
N LYS A 4 7.75 8.80 16.03
CA LYS A 4 7.78 8.87 14.55
C LYS A 4 7.57 10.27 13.98
N GLU A 5 6.84 11.14 14.67
CA GLU A 5 6.59 12.53 14.24
C GLU A 5 7.85 13.41 14.38
N ARG A 6 8.86 12.97 15.15
CA ARG A 6 10.12 13.71 15.36
C ARG A 6 11.24 13.30 14.41
N LEU A 7 11.09 12.17 13.70
CA LEU A 7 12.08 11.68 12.74
C LEU A 7 12.09 12.55 11.49
N SER A 8 13.25 12.71 10.86
CA SER A 8 13.34 13.21 9.48
C SER A 8 12.73 12.21 8.49
N ASP A 9 12.45 12.65 7.27
CA ASP A 9 11.87 11.77 6.23
C ASP A 9 12.81 10.61 5.86
N GLU A 10 14.11 10.88 5.83
CA GLU A 10 15.15 9.88 5.56
C GLU A 10 15.20 8.82 6.67
N GLU A 11 15.30 9.25 7.94
CA GLU A 11 15.31 8.34 9.09
C GLU A 11 14.03 7.49 9.14
N LEU A 12 12.89 8.10 8.83
CA LEU A 12 11.60 7.42 8.77
C LEU A 12 11.59 6.34 7.68
N GLY A 13 12.15 6.61 6.51
CA GLY A 13 12.28 5.66 5.40
C GLY A 13 13.21 4.49 5.70
N VAL A 14 14.36 4.76 6.33
CA VAL A 14 15.31 3.74 6.78
C VAL A 14 14.64 2.82 7.80
N LEU A 15 14.05 3.40 8.87
CA LEU A 15 13.41 2.62 9.93
C LEU A 15 12.22 1.81 9.40
N ALA A 16 11.38 2.38 8.53
CA ALA A 16 10.29 1.65 7.90
C ALA A 16 10.81 0.41 7.15
N SER A 17 11.89 0.56 6.38
CA SER A 17 12.48 -0.52 5.59
C SER A 17 13.10 -1.62 6.46
N GLU A 18 13.82 -1.25 7.53
CA GLU A 18 14.42 -2.20 8.47
C GLU A 18 13.37 -3.01 9.23
N TRP A 19 12.34 -2.34 9.75
CA TRP A 19 11.24 -3.01 10.45
C TRP A 19 10.42 -3.87 9.50
N ARG A 20 10.21 -3.43 8.26
CA ARG A 20 9.55 -4.24 7.23
C ARG A 20 10.34 -5.52 6.95
N LYS A 21 11.67 -5.44 6.84
CA LYS A 21 12.53 -6.62 6.64
C LYS A 21 12.39 -7.63 7.77
N LYS A 22 12.40 -7.17 9.03
CA LYS A 22 12.19 -8.02 10.21
C LYS A 22 10.79 -8.67 10.21
N ALA A 23 9.76 -7.90 9.85
CA ALA A 23 8.40 -8.41 9.75
C ALA A 23 8.27 -9.52 8.68
N LEU A 24 8.96 -9.37 7.54
CA LEU A 24 9.00 -10.39 6.49
C LEU A 24 9.76 -11.66 6.91
N GLN A 25 10.67 -11.55 7.88
CA GLN A 25 11.36 -12.70 8.48
C GLN A 25 10.50 -13.41 9.55
N GLY A 26 9.29 -12.93 9.83
CA GLY A 26 8.34 -13.56 10.74
C GLY A 26 8.21 -12.89 12.11
N ASP A 27 8.86 -11.74 12.35
CA ASP A 27 8.68 -10.98 13.58
C ASP A 27 7.30 -10.29 13.60
N LEU A 28 6.41 -10.78 14.47
CA LEU A 28 5.05 -10.27 14.61
C LEU A 28 4.99 -8.84 15.17
N TYR A 29 5.92 -8.48 16.08
CA TYR A 29 5.97 -7.13 16.64
C TYR A 29 6.51 -6.13 15.63
N ALA A 30 7.44 -6.56 14.79
CA ALA A 30 7.99 -5.72 13.72
C ALA A 30 6.92 -5.26 12.72
N ARG A 31 5.85 -6.04 12.51
CA ARG A 31 4.76 -5.69 11.58
C ARG A 31 4.04 -4.41 11.99
N GLY A 32 3.72 -4.27 13.29
CA GLY A 32 3.07 -3.07 13.82
C GLY A 32 3.96 -1.84 13.68
N THR A 33 5.21 -1.97 14.12
CA THR A 33 6.20 -0.89 14.05
C THR A 33 6.47 -0.43 12.61
N ALA A 34 6.63 -1.36 11.66
CA ALA A 34 6.79 -1.03 10.25
C ALA A 34 5.58 -0.25 9.72
N HIS A 35 4.36 -0.72 10.03
CA HIS A 35 3.13 -0.09 9.58
C HIS A 35 2.99 1.35 10.08
N GLU A 36 3.40 1.62 11.32
CA GLU A 36 3.35 2.96 11.89
C GLU A 36 4.27 3.94 11.17
N PHE A 37 5.51 3.53 10.88
CA PHE A 37 6.46 4.38 10.14
C PHE A 37 6.00 4.61 8.69
N GLU A 38 5.56 3.55 7.99
CA GLU A 38 5.02 3.66 6.63
C GLU A 38 3.77 4.53 6.54
N THR A 39 2.94 4.52 7.59
CA THR A 39 1.75 5.40 7.66
C THR A 39 2.15 6.85 7.79
N GLU A 40 3.15 7.15 8.62
CA GLU A 40 3.67 8.51 8.74
C GLU A 40 4.36 8.96 7.44
N MET A 41 5.10 8.08 6.75
CA MET A 41 5.66 8.38 5.44
C MET A 41 4.57 8.76 4.43
N ARG A 42 3.50 7.96 4.35
CA ARG A 42 2.35 8.25 3.46
C ARG A 42 1.66 9.56 3.85
N ARG A 43 1.54 9.86 5.14
CA ARG A 43 0.97 11.12 5.62
C ARG A 43 1.81 12.33 5.16
N ARG A 44 3.14 12.24 5.22
CA ARG A 44 4.06 13.32 4.82
C ARG A 44 4.16 13.47 3.31
N ALA A 45 4.20 12.36 2.56
CA ALA A 45 4.18 12.36 1.10
C ALA A 45 2.87 12.93 0.53
N GLY A 46 1.79 12.91 1.32
CA GLY A 46 0.46 13.32 0.89
C GLY A 46 -0.27 12.21 0.12
N SER A 47 -1.50 12.52 -0.30
CA SER A 47 -2.27 11.58 -1.14
C SER A 47 -1.64 11.52 -2.53
N PRO A 48 -1.36 10.34 -3.09
CA PRO A 48 -1.02 10.22 -4.50
C PRO A 48 -2.10 10.93 -5.32
N PHE A 49 -1.70 11.87 -6.16
CA PHE A 49 -2.66 12.52 -7.06
C PHE A 49 -3.25 11.44 -7.97
N THR A 50 -4.49 11.07 -7.70
CA THR A 50 -5.24 10.19 -8.59
C THR A 50 -5.60 11.04 -9.80
N ASN A 51 -4.99 10.77 -10.95
CA ASN A 51 -5.41 11.42 -12.17
C ASN A 51 -6.79 10.90 -12.55
N TYR A 52 -7.83 11.69 -12.28
CA TYR A 52 -9.22 11.33 -12.56
C TYR A 52 -9.50 11.18 -14.06
N ASP A 53 -8.68 11.78 -14.94
CA ASP A 53 -8.82 11.66 -16.39
C ASP A 53 -8.51 10.24 -16.90
N THR A 54 -7.79 9.42 -16.12
CA THR A 54 -7.48 8.03 -16.50
C THR A 54 -8.51 7.03 -16.00
N LEU A 55 -9.52 7.47 -15.24
CA LEU A 55 -10.55 6.58 -14.73
C LEU A 55 -11.54 6.19 -15.83
N ASP A 56 -11.78 4.89 -15.97
CA ASP A 56 -12.86 4.38 -16.82
C ASP A 56 -14.21 4.61 -16.13
N LEU A 57 -14.90 5.68 -16.52
CA LEU A 57 -16.21 6.08 -16.01
C LEU A 57 -17.39 5.40 -16.73
N ARG A 58 -17.14 4.45 -17.63
CA ARG A 58 -18.25 3.73 -18.30
C ARG A 58 -19.11 2.97 -17.29
N PRO A 59 -20.42 2.77 -17.57
CA PRO A 59 -21.30 1.92 -16.76
C PRO A 59 -20.67 0.57 -16.42
N LEU A 60 -20.94 0.07 -15.21
CA LEU A 60 -20.33 -1.17 -14.69
C LEU A 60 -20.49 -2.35 -15.66
N GLU A 61 -21.65 -2.49 -16.30
CA GLU A 61 -21.93 -3.57 -17.25
C GLU A 61 -20.98 -3.59 -18.46
N LEU A 62 -20.57 -2.42 -18.96
CA LEU A 62 -19.62 -2.33 -20.07
C LEU A 62 -18.20 -2.66 -19.63
N ARG A 63 -17.84 -2.32 -18.39
CA ARG A 63 -16.53 -2.60 -17.80
C ARG A 63 -16.37 -4.09 -17.47
N THR A 64 -17.40 -4.72 -16.89
CA THR A 64 -17.37 -6.14 -16.53
C THR A 64 -17.38 -7.06 -17.75
N ALA A 65 -18.06 -6.67 -18.83
CA ALA A 65 -18.05 -7.42 -20.10
C ALA A 65 -16.64 -7.46 -20.75
N THR A 66 -15.84 -6.41 -20.55
CA THR A 66 -14.50 -6.28 -21.16
C THR A 66 -13.39 -6.89 -20.30
N GLN A 67 -13.59 -6.99 -18.98
CA GLN A 67 -12.63 -7.61 -18.08
C GLN A 67 -12.59 -9.13 -18.24
N ARG A 68 -11.63 -9.61 -19.05
CA ARG A 68 -11.30 -11.04 -19.12
C ARG A 68 -10.89 -11.55 -17.75
N ARG A 69 -11.77 -12.35 -17.14
CA ARG A 69 -11.55 -13.03 -15.86
C ARG A 69 -10.61 -14.22 -16.05
N TRP A 70 -9.33 -13.95 -16.28
CA TRP A 70 -8.28 -14.96 -16.46
C TRP A 70 -8.23 -15.99 -15.31
N TRP A 71 -8.67 -15.60 -14.11
CA TRP A 71 -8.77 -16.49 -12.95
C TRP A 71 -9.95 -17.49 -13.01
N ARG A 72 -10.99 -17.27 -13.85
CA ARG A 72 -12.09 -18.23 -14.03
C ARG A 72 -11.62 -19.51 -14.74
N PHE A 73 -10.48 -19.48 -15.42
CA PHE A 73 -9.89 -20.66 -16.04
C PHE A 73 -9.56 -21.77 -15.02
N TRP A 74 -9.37 -21.41 -13.76
CA TRP A 74 -9.04 -22.35 -12.67
C TRP A 74 -10.27 -22.88 -11.90
N ARG A 75 -11.50 -22.57 -12.36
CA ARG A 75 -12.75 -22.97 -11.68
C ARG A 75 -13.44 -24.21 -12.25
N VAL A 76 -12.87 -24.83 -13.28
CA VAL A 76 -13.34 -26.13 -13.79
C VAL A 76 -12.48 -27.20 -13.12
N GLY A 77 -13.02 -27.78 -12.05
CA GLY A 77 -12.54 -28.95 -11.33
C GLY A 77 -13.74 -29.63 -10.69
#